data_AF-F7K7N1-F1
#
_entry.id   AF-F7K7N1-F1
#
_cell.length_a   1.000
_cell.length_b   1.000
_cell.length_c   1.000
_cell.angle_alpha   90.00
_cell.angle_beta   90.00
_cell.angle_gamma   90.00
#
_symmetry.space_group_name_H-M   'P 1'
#
loop_
_entity.id
_entity.type
_entity.pdbx_description
1 polymer ?
#
loop_
_entity_poly.entity_id
_entity_poly.type
_entity_poly.pdbx_seq_one_letter_code
_entity_poly.pdbx_strand_id
1 'polypeptide(L)'
;MDRNSLLPKARPASRRPLQGAFRSTAGRQRLLDLCAVLLFLLLLPYACSLLFGKGDVGEETLAVPRDESSIMVACDTGIGMSRLPLETYVEGALAASIPADCEEETLKAQAIILRTLCMRAYENRQSIDDNTVYARDIGQEYLDMRSREALWEDSYEEKQAKIASAAAQTKGMYMTWEGQIIEPAYFWLSAGKTRNGKEVFGEGYDYLTSVDCSHDIEASGYSSTVTLKEKDFWAAMGVDGSEKITLTRDSAGYVLWVEAAGIHMSGEKFRSLFSLQSACFTISENGGNVTLESKGVGHGLGFCQFEANRRAVQGEDFLALLHVFFEGVEIQKTE
;
A
#
# COMPACT_ATOMS: atom_id res chain seq x y z
N MET A 1 -80.58 57.90 -15.83
CA MET A 1 -81.23 56.64 -15.43
C MET A 1 -80.68 56.34 -14.03
N ASP A 2 -81.45 56.45 -12.94
CA ASP A 2 -82.54 55.53 -12.49
C ASP A 2 -82.03 54.08 -12.38
N ARG A 3 -82.19 53.26 -11.30
CA ARG A 3 -82.79 53.31 -9.93
C ARG A 3 -82.04 52.24 -9.07
N ASN A 4 -82.16 52.02 -7.74
CA ASN A 4 -83.03 52.48 -6.63
C ASN A 4 -82.21 52.40 -5.29
N SER A 5 -82.57 53.05 -4.16
CA SER A 5 -83.42 52.60 -3.02
C SER A 5 -82.97 51.29 -2.33
N LEU A 6 -82.73 51.19 -1.01
CA LEU A 6 -83.53 51.69 0.15
C LEU A 6 -82.69 52.09 1.39
N LEU A 7 -83.30 52.94 2.24
CA LEU A 7 -82.86 53.43 3.58
C LEU A 7 -83.28 52.42 4.71
N PRO A 8 -83.21 52.68 6.06
CA PRO A 8 -82.74 53.87 6.82
C PRO A 8 -81.97 53.65 8.18
N LYS A 9 -81.36 54.76 8.70
CA LYS A 9 -81.19 55.14 10.14
C LYS A 9 -80.25 54.26 11.04
N ALA A 10 -79.56 54.78 12.09
CA ALA A 10 -79.62 56.11 12.73
C ALA A 10 -78.30 56.56 13.44
N ARG A 11 -78.20 57.89 13.60
CA ARG A 11 -77.50 58.70 14.64
C ARG A 11 -75.96 58.83 14.63
N PRO A 12 -75.42 59.99 15.09
CA PRO A 12 -74.03 60.39 14.88
C PRO A 12 -73.16 60.37 16.15
N ALA A 13 -71.84 60.32 15.97
CA ALA A 13 -70.87 60.80 16.96
C ALA A 13 -69.61 61.33 16.25
N SER A 14 -69.11 62.48 16.70
CA SER A 14 -67.98 63.19 16.11
C SER A 14 -66.63 62.60 16.55
N ARG A 15 -65.62 62.63 15.65
CA ARG A 15 -64.21 62.75 16.05
C ARG A 15 -63.47 63.75 15.16
N ARG A 16 -62.74 64.65 15.81
CA ARG A 16 -61.80 65.61 15.21
C ARG A 16 -60.45 64.92 14.90
N PRO A 17 -59.58 65.53 14.09
CA PRO A 17 -58.48 64.83 13.41
C PRO A 17 -57.22 64.70 14.28
N LEU A 18 -56.31 63.82 13.85
CA LEU A 18 -54.90 63.87 14.22
C LEU A 18 -54.04 63.90 12.96
N GLN A 19 -53.09 64.85 12.93
CA GLN A 19 -52.20 65.10 11.81
C GLN A 19 -51.15 64.00 11.67
N GLY A 20 -50.73 63.71 10.44
CA GLY A 20 -49.70 62.70 10.17
C GLY A 20 -48.30 63.17 10.53
N ALA A 21 -47.55 62.31 11.22
CA ALA A 21 -46.11 62.48 11.41
C ALA A 21 -45.34 61.80 10.27
N PHE A 22 -44.59 62.58 9.50
CA PHE A 22 -43.60 62.08 8.55
C PHE A 22 -42.54 61.25 9.30
N ARG A 23 -42.46 59.94 9.05
CA ARG A 23 -41.34 59.09 9.52
C ARG A 23 -40.24 59.06 8.45
N SER A 24 -39.03 59.48 8.82
CA SER A 24 -37.88 59.54 7.91
C SER A 24 -37.41 58.14 7.49
N THR A 25 -37.63 57.79 6.23
CA THR A 25 -37.22 56.49 5.65
C THR A 25 -35.70 56.32 5.61
N ALA A 26 -34.94 57.40 5.43
CA ALA A 26 -33.48 57.39 5.33
C ALA A 26 -32.75 56.83 6.57
N GLY A 27 -33.29 57.08 7.78
CA GLY A 27 -32.69 56.56 9.01
C GLY A 27 -32.85 55.04 9.17
N ARG A 28 -33.99 54.51 8.71
CA ARG A 28 -34.26 53.07 8.72
C ARG A 28 -33.37 52.31 7.73
N GLN A 29 -33.11 52.89 6.56
CA GLN A 29 -32.22 52.26 5.58
C GLN A 29 -30.78 52.18 6.13
N ARG A 30 -30.22 53.28 6.64
CA ARG A 30 -28.88 53.28 7.25
C ARG A 30 -28.74 52.30 8.42
N LEU A 31 -29.80 52.09 9.20
CA LEU A 31 -29.80 51.08 10.28
C LEU A 31 -29.80 49.65 9.71
N LEU A 32 -30.57 49.38 8.66
CA LEU A 32 -30.57 48.08 7.98
C LEU A 32 -29.22 47.79 7.31
N ASP A 33 -28.62 48.80 6.66
CA ASP A 33 -27.30 48.70 6.04
C ASP A 33 -26.21 48.42 7.10
N LEU A 34 -26.28 49.09 8.27
CA LEU A 34 -25.38 48.84 9.41
C LEU A 34 -25.57 47.43 9.99
N CYS A 35 -26.82 46.97 10.14
CA CYS A 35 -27.11 45.60 10.56
C CYS A 35 -26.60 44.57 9.55
N ALA A 36 -26.70 44.84 8.25
CA ALA A 36 -26.19 43.95 7.20
C ALA A 36 -24.66 43.85 7.23
N VAL A 37 -23.96 44.98 7.42
CA VAL A 37 -22.49 45.00 7.59
C VAL A 37 -22.06 44.26 8.86
N LEU A 38 -22.75 44.45 9.99
CA LEU A 38 -22.47 43.72 11.23
C LEU A 38 -22.73 42.22 11.10
N LEU A 39 -23.82 41.82 10.43
CA LEU A 39 -24.12 40.42 10.15
C LEU A 39 -23.06 39.80 9.23
N PHE A 40 -22.62 40.53 8.20
CA PHE A 40 -21.53 40.09 7.32
C PHE A 40 -20.22 39.93 8.09
N LEU A 41 -19.85 40.87 8.96
CA LEU A 41 -18.64 40.77 9.80
C LEU A 41 -18.72 39.64 10.84
N LEU A 42 -19.90 39.27 11.32
CA LEU A 42 -20.12 38.11 12.21
C LEU A 42 -20.07 36.78 11.45
N LEU A 43 -20.53 36.74 10.21
CA LEU A 43 -20.55 35.54 9.38
C LEU A 43 -19.26 35.33 8.57
N LEU A 44 -18.45 36.37 8.35
CA LEU A 44 -17.18 36.29 7.62
C LEU A 44 -16.21 35.29 8.26
N PRO A 45 -15.95 35.28 9.59
CA PRO A 45 -15.09 34.27 10.21
C PRO A 45 -15.63 32.84 10.03
N TYR A 46 -16.95 32.67 10.06
CA TYR A 46 -17.59 31.37 9.87
C TYR A 46 -17.48 30.89 8.40
N ALA A 47 -17.72 31.78 7.44
CA ALA A 47 -17.51 31.51 6.02
C ALA A 47 -16.03 31.21 5.71
N CYS A 48 -15.10 31.95 6.33
CA CYS A 48 -13.67 31.64 6.27
C CYS A 48 -13.35 30.28 6.89
N SER A 49 -13.95 29.89 8.03
CA SER A 49 -13.75 28.54 8.58
C SER A 49 -14.32 27.42 7.69
N LEU A 50 -15.36 27.69 6.89
CA LEU A 50 -15.89 26.71 5.92
C LEU A 50 -15.07 26.63 4.63
N LEU A 51 -14.36 27.69 4.25
CA LEU A 51 -13.54 27.76 3.03
C LEU A 51 -12.05 27.46 3.26
N PHE A 52 -11.54 27.64 4.49
CA PHE A 52 -10.14 27.41 4.87
C PHE A 52 -9.96 26.41 6.01
N GLY A 53 -11.02 25.96 6.70
CA GLY A 53 -10.98 24.96 7.76
C GLY A 53 -10.88 23.51 7.26
N LYS A 54 -10.02 23.27 6.27
CA LYS A 54 -9.66 21.91 5.80
C LYS A 54 -8.15 21.84 5.54
N GLY A 55 -7.40 21.89 6.64
CA GLY A 55 -5.96 21.79 6.72
C GLY A 55 -5.55 22.06 8.16
N ASP A 56 -4.79 21.15 8.76
CA ASP A 56 -4.21 21.23 10.10
C ASP A 56 -5.18 21.52 11.26
N VAL A 57 -6.11 20.58 11.48
CA VAL A 57 -6.38 20.19 12.87
C VAL A 57 -5.19 19.35 13.29
N GLY A 58 -4.30 19.92 14.11
CA GLY A 58 -3.27 19.12 14.77
C GLY A 58 -3.95 18.13 15.69
N GLU A 59 -3.95 16.85 15.32
CA GLU A 59 -4.28 15.79 16.26
C GLU A 59 -3.20 15.79 17.33
N GLU A 60 -3.56 16.16 18.56
CA GLU A 60 -2.91 15.58 19.73
C GLU A 60 -3.24 14.08 19.71
N THR A 61 -2.48 13.32 18.93
CA THR A 61 -2.52 11.86 18.96
C THR A 61 -2.03 11.46 20.34
N LEU A 62 -2.99 11.19 21.23
CA LEU A 62 -2.73 10.42 22.44
C LEU A 62 -2.06 9.13 21.97
N ALA A 63 -0.75 9.03 22.20
CA ALA A 63 0.02 7.84 21.90
C ALA A 63 -0.50 6.70 22.78
N VAL A 64 -1.50 5.98 22.28
CA VAL A 64 -1.91 4.70 22.84
C VAL A 64 -0.69 3.80 22.76
N PRO A 65 -0.17 3.27 23.88
CA PRO A 65 0.95 2.33 23.84
C PRO A 65 0.59 1.17 22.92
N ARG A 66 1.34 1.02 21.82
CA ARG A 66 1.10 -0.01 20.80
C ARG A 66 1.59 -1.35 21.31
N ASP A 67 0.78 -1.98 22.16
CA ASP A 67 1.10 -3.29 22.74
C ASP A 67 1.00 -4.40 21.67
N GLU A 68 2.16 -4.81 21.17
CA GLU A 68 2.34 -5.92 20.23
C GLU A 68 1.79 -7.24 20.74
N SER A 69 1.66 -7.43 22.07
CA SER A 69 1.04 -8.64 22.64
C SER A 69 -0.42 -8.81 22.24
N SER A 70 -1.04 -7.74 21.70
CA SER A 70 -2.38 -7.79 21.12
C SER A 70 -2.42 -8.30 19.67
N ILE A 71 -1.34 -8.24 18.88
CA ILE A 71 -1.40 -8.58 17.44
C ILE A 71 -1.36 -10.09 17.25
N MET A 72 -2.41 -10.62 16.60
CA MET A 72 -2.54 -12.03 16.26
C MET A 72 -2.59 -12.19 14.74
N VAL A 73 -1.95 -13.23 14.20
CA VAL A 73 -1.96 -13.54 12.77
C VAL A 73 -2.64 -14.87 12.52
N ALA A 74 -3.63 -14.88 11.63
CA ALA A 74 -4.29 -16.06 11.12
C ALA A 74 -3.55 -16.57 9.87
N CYS A 75 -3.03 -17.80 9.94
CA CYS A 75 -2.25 -18.43 8.88
C CYS A 75 -2.68 -19.88 8.66
N ASP A 76 -2.43 -20.42 7.46
CA ASP A 76 -2.52 -21.87 7.25
C ASP A 76 -1.28 -22.53 7.85
N THR A 77 -1.47 -23.71 8.43
CA THR A 77 -0.42 -24.54 9.06
C THR A 77 -0.33 -25.93 8.41
N GLY A 78 -0.95 -26.12 7.24
CA GLY A 78 -0.99 -27.40 6.52
C GLY A 78 -1.95 -28.43 7.14
N ILE A 79 -2.18 -28.35 8.45
CA ILE A 79 -3.25 -29.04 9.17
C ILE A 79 -4.56 -28.22 9.27
N GLY A 80 -4.53 -26.96 8.81
CA GLY A 80 -5.65 -26.02 8.86
C GLY A 80 -5.24 -24.63 9.34
N MET A 81 -6.23 -23.75 9.49
CA MET A 81 -6.02 -22.36 9.87
C MET A 81 -5.77 -22.22 11.39
N SER A 82 -4.61 -21.69 11.75
CA SER A 82 -4.19 -21.38 13.12
C SER A 82 -4.15 -19.86 13.35
N ARG A 83 -4.23 -19.43 14.62
CA ARG A 83 -4.14 -18.03 15.03
C ARG A 83 -3.02 -17.86 16.06
N LEU A 84 -1.93 -17.21 15.67
CA LEU A 84 -0.67 -17.14 16.41
C LEU A 84 -0.35 -15.71 16.87
N PRO A 85 0.32 -15.49 18.00
CA PRO A 85 0.90 -14.18 18.34
C PRO A 85 1.93 -13.74 17.29
N LEU A 86 2.05 -12.43 17.05
CA LEU A 86 2.92 -11.86 16.01
C LEU A 86 4.34 -12.44 15.99
N GLU A 87 5.05 -12.46 17.11
CA GLU A 87 6.44 -12.98 17.16
C GLU A 87 6.54 -14.48 16.86
N THR A 88 5.55 -15.28 17.27
CA THR A 88 5.49 -16.71 16.93
C THR A 88 5.20 -16.91 15.44
N TYR A 89 4.38 -16.03 14.85
CA TYR A 89 4.10 -16.04 13.42
C TYR A 89 5.34 -15.64 12.59
N VAL A 90 6.05 -14.56 12.97
CA VAL A 90 7.21 -14.03 12.24
C VAL A 90 8.31 -15.08 12.06
N GLU A 91 8.55 -15.96 13.04
CA GLU A 91 9.53 -17.05 12.90
C GLU A 91 9.19 -18.02 11.74
N GLY A 92 7.90 -18.39 11.60
CA GLY A 92 7.45 -19.31 10.54
C GLY A 92 7.21 -18.63 9.20
N ALA A 93 6.87 -17.35 9.19
CA ALA A 93 6.86 -16.51 8.00
C ALA A 93 8.30 -16.31 7.48
N LEU A 94 9.28 -16.11 8.37
CA LEU A 94 10.69 -15.99 8.01
C LEU A 94 11.18 -17.27 7.31
N ALA A 95 10.93 -18.44 7.92
CA ALA A 95 11.25 -19.75 7.34
C ALA A 95 10.58 -20.00 5.97
N ALA A 96 9.42 -19.42 5.70
CA ALA A 96 8.72 -19.50 4.41
C ALA A 96 9.25 -18.50 3.37
N SER A 97 9.72 -17.33 3.81
CA SER A 97 9.99 -16.17 2.95
C SER A 97 11.37 -16.14 2.29
N ILE A 98 12.36 -16.84 2.85
CA ILE A 98 13.77 -16.75 2.44
C ILE A 98 14.51 -18.05 2.78
N PRO A 99 15.51 -18.50 1.99
CA PRO A 99 16.31 -19.68 2.36
C PRO A 99 17.03 -19.49 3.69
N ALA A 100 16.89 -20.44 4.61
CA ALA A 100 17.56 -20.41 5.93
C ALA A 100 19.10 -20.47 5.85
N ASP A 101 19.66 -20.82 4.69
CA ASP A 101 21.11 -20.75 4.43
C ASP A 101 21.63 -19.31 4.30
N CYS A 102 20.76 -18.32 4.04
CA CYS A 102 21.12 -16.90 4.01
C CYS A 102 21.76 -16.44 5.34
N GLU A 103 22.65 -15.47 5.27
CA GLU A 103 23.34 -14.87 6.41
C GLU A 103 22.37 -14.32 7.45
N GLU A 104 22.79 -14.36 8.72
CA GLU A 104 21.92 -13.99 9.84
C GLU A 104 21.43 -12.54 9.74
N GLU A 105 22.26 -11.62 9.22
CA GLU A 105 21.89 -10.22 8.97
C GLU A 105 20.79 -10.08 7.90
N THR A 106 20.82 -10.91 6.85
CA THR A 106 19.74 -10.99 5.85
C THR A 106 18.44 -11.49 6.47
N LEU A 107 18.53 -12.52 7.31
CA LEU A 107 17.38 -13.10 8.01
C LEU A 107 16.76 -12.10 9.01
N LYS A 108 17.59 -11.31 9.70
CA LYS A 108 17.17 -10.21 10.58
C LYS A 108 16.42 -9.12 9.79
N ALA A 109 16.97 -8.67 8.67
CA ALA A 109 16.30 -7.69 7.80
C ALA A 109 14.94 -8.22 7.30
N GLN A 110 14.88 -9.48 6.84
CA GLN A 110 13.64 -10.12 6.42
C GLN A 110 12.61 -10.26 7.55
N ALA A 111 13.03 -10.57 8.79
CA ALA A 111 12.14 -10.62 9.95
C ALA A 111 11.47 -9.27 10.23
N ILE A 112 12.22 -8.17 10.13
CA ILE A 112 11.71 -6.80 10.29
C ILE A 112 10.70 -6.46 9.18
N ILE A 113 11.00 -6.81 7.93
CA ILE A 113 10.09 -6.63 6.77
C ILE A 113 8.75 -7.35 7.02
N LEU A 114 8.79 -8.63 7.39
CA LEU A 114 7.58 -9.43 7.63
C LEU A 114 6.75 -8.88 8.79
N ARG A 115 7.39 -8.50 9.90
CA ARG A 115 6.73 -7.88 11.06
C ARG A 115 6.08 -6.55 10.70
N THR A 116 6.78 -5.70 9.94
CA THR A 116 6.26 -4.41 9.49
C THR A 116 4.98 -4.57 8.67
N LEU A 117 4.93 -5.52 7.73
CA LEU A 117 3.73 -5.81 6.94
C LEU A 117 2.55 -6.26 7.81
N CYS A 118 2.78 -7.10 8.82
CA CYS A 118 1.74 -7.47 9.79
C CYS A 118 1.24 -6.26 10.59
N MET A 119 2.14 -5.42 11.09
CA MET A 119 1.78 -4.22 11.85
C MET A 119 1.04 -3.20 11.00
N ARG A 120 1.40 -3.04 9.72
CA ARG A 120 0.72 -2.16 8.77
C ARG A 120 -0.70 -2.62 8.46
N ALA A 121 -0.90 -3.93 8.24
CA ALA A 121 -2.24 -4.48 8.06
C ALA A 121 -3.10 -4.38 9.33
N TYR A 122 -2.49 -4.51 10.52
CA TYR A 122 -3.16 -4.26 11.79
C TYR A 122 -3.52 -2.77 11.98
N GLU A 123 -2.69 -1.84 11.53
CA GLU A 123 -2.98 -0.40 11.53
C GLU A 123 -4.16 -0.05 10.59
N ASN A 124 -4.20 -0.67 9.41
CA ASN A 124 -5.23 -0.47 8.39
C ASN A 124 -6.55 -1.25 8.63
N ARG A 125 -6.72 -1.89 9.78
CA ARG A 125 -7.90 -2.74 10.07
C ARG A 125 -9.20 -1.95 10.17
N GLN A 126 -10.30 -2.53 9.68
CA GLN A 126 -11.61 -1.86 9.67
C GLN A 126 -12.32 -1.84 11.04
N SER A 127 -11.94 -2.74 11.95
CA SER A 127 -12.53 -2.84 13.30
C SER A 127 -11.44 -2.71 14.35
N ILE A 128 -11.61 -1.78 15.28
CA ILE A 128 -10.69 -1.60 16.42
C ILE A 128 -10.69 -2.86 17.31
N ASP A 129 -11.84 -3.53 17.42
CA ASP A 129 -12.07 -4.73 18.24
C ASP A 129 -11.51 -6.02 17.62
N ASP A 130 -11.21 -6.04 16.31
CA ASP A 130 -10.48 -7.16 15.72
C ASP A 130 -8.98 -6.93 15.91
N ASN A 131 -8.28 -7.91 16.45
CA ASN A 131 -6.84 -7.91 16.59
C ASN A 131 -6.15 -8.97 15.72
N THR A 132 -6.83 -9.43 14.67
CA THR A 132 -6.38 -10.48 13.75
C THR A 132 -5.99 -9.90 12.39
N VAL A 133 -4.77 -10.22 11.94
CA VAL A 133 -4.33 -10.04 10.55
C VAL A 133 -4.37 -11.39 9.85
N TYR A 134 -4.72 -11.44 8.57
CA TYR A 134 -4.69 -12.68 7.78
C TYR A 134 -3.44 -12.72 6.90
N ALA A 135 -2.58 -13.73 7.11
CA ALA A 135 -1.30 -13.90 6.41
C ALA A 135 -1.45 -13.82 4.87
N ARG A 136 -2.49 -14.48 4.34
CA ARG A 136 -2.83 -14.47 2.90
C ARG A 136 -3.19 -13.08 2.36
N ASP A 137 -3.77 -12.21 3.17
CA ASP A 137 -4.23 -10.88 2.72
C ASP A 137 -3.05 -9.89 2.65
N ILE A 138 -1.95 -10.19 3.35
CA ILE A 138 -0.65 -9.50 3.26
C ILE A 138 0.39 -10.24 2.38
N GLY A 139 -0.04 -11.28 1.66
CA GLY A 139 0.81 -12.04 0.74
C GLY A 139 1.92 -12.87 1.40
N GLN A 140 1.80 -13.19 2.69
CA GLN A 140 2.80 -13.99 3.42
C GLN A 140 2.36 -15.45 3.57
N GLU A 141 3.31 -16.35 3.38
CA GLU A 141 3.17 -17.79 3.69
C GLU A 141 3.65 -18.08 5.13
N TYR A 142 3.51 -19.34 5.56
CA TYR A 142 3.94 -19.78 6.89
C TYR A 142 4.35 -21.25 6.85
N LEU A 143 5.54 -21.57 7.35
CA LEU A 143 5.95 -22.95 7.61
C LEU A 143 5.81 -23.26 9.09
N ASP A 144 5.05 -24.31 9.42
CA ASP A 144 5.00 -24.87 10.77
C ASP A 144 6.28 -25.66 11.09
N MET A 145 6.43 -26.07 12.36
CA MET A 145 7.62 -26.79 12.82
C MET A 145 7.86 -28.10 12.06
N ARG A 146 6.79 -28.81 11.69
CA ARG A 146 6.85 -30.10 11.01
C ARG A 146 7.19 -29.96 9.52
N SER A 147 6.66 -28.92 8.87
CA SER A 147 7.04 -28.54 7.50
C SER A 147 8.51 -28.12 7.43
N ARG A 148 9.04 -27.42 8.45
CA ARG A 148 10.47 -27.09 8.55
C ARG A 148 11.34 -28.33 8.76
N GLU A 149 10.96 -29.21 9.67
CA GLU A 149 11.65 -30.50 9.91
C GLU A 149 11.72 -31.35 8.63
N ALA A 150 10.60 -31.44 7.90
CA ALA A 150 10.54 -32.15 6.62
C ALA A 150 11.28 -31.44 5.46
N LEU A 151 11.46 -30.11 5.50
CA LEU A 151 12.14 -29.33 4.47
C LEU A 151 13.66 -29.29 4.67
N TRP A 152 14.13 -29.32 5.92
CA TRP A 152 15.54 -29.16 6.27
C TRP A 152 16.24 -30.47 6.64
N GLU A 153 15.47 -31.54 6.90
CA GLU A 153 15.97 -32.90 7.16
C GLU A 153 17.12 -32.89 8.19
N ASP A 154 18.28 -33.45 7.86
CA ASP A 154 19.46 -33.51 8.74
C ASP A 154 20.00 -32.12 9.17
N SER A 155 19.66 -31.04 8.45
CA SER A 155 20.05 -29.66 8.78
C SER A 155 19.00 -28.91 9.61
N TYR A 156 17.92 -29.56 10.05
CA TYR A 156 16.80 -28.90 10.74
C TYR A 156 17.22 -28.09 11.96
N GLU A 157 17.98 -28.67 12.90
CA GLU A 157 18.37 -28.01 14.16
C GLU A 157 19.19 -26.74 13.91
N GLU A 158 20.13 -26.77 12.95
CA GLU A 158 20.96 -25.61 12.59
C GLU A 158 20.12 -24.50 11.96
N LYS A 159 19.28 -24.85 10.97
CA LYS A 159 18.46 -23.88 10.24
C LYS A 159 17.37 -23.28 11.12
N GLN A 160 16.72 -24.09 11.97
CA GLN A 160 15.74 -23.62 12.95
C GLN A 160 16.39 -22.71 13.99
N ALA A 161 17.59 -23.03 14.49
CA ALA A 161 18.30 -22.15 15.42
C ALA A 161 18.65 -20.80 14.79
N LYS A 162 19.10 -20.76 13.53
CA LYS A 162 19.43 -19.52 12.81
C LYS A 162 18.19 -18.64 12.58
N ILE A 163 17.08 -19.24 12.17
CA ILE A 163 15.78 -18.58 11.97
C ILE A 163 15.24 -18.01 13.29
N ALA A 164 15.22 -18.80 14.36
CA ALA A 164 14.77 -18.36 15.69
C ALA A 164 15.67 -17.25 16.26
N SER A 165 16.99 -17.33 16.06
CA SER A 165 17.97 -16.31 16.46
C SER A 165 17.68 -14.96 15.78
N ALA A 166 17.51 -14.95 14.46
CA ALA A 166 17.24 -13.74 13.69
C ALA A 166 15.90 -13.09 14.08
N ALA A 167 14.84 -13.88 14.25
CA ALA A 167 13.54 -13.40 14.71
C ALA A 167 13.61 -12.81 16.14
N ALA A 168 14.29 -13.50 17.07
CA ALA A 168 14.43 -13.06 18.46
C ALA A 168 15.28 -11.79 18.62
N GLN A 169 16.40 -11.68 17.89
CA GLN A 169 17.27 -10.49 17.95
C GLN A 169 16.60 -9.23 17.40
N THR A 170 15.68 -9.39 16.44
CA THR A 170 14.88 -8.30 15.85
C THR A 170 13.49 -8.16 16.44
N LYS A 171 13.18 -8.86 17.55
CA LYS A 171 11.87 -8.79 18.20
C LYS A 171 11.40 -7.35 18.40
N GLY A 172 10.19 -7.06 17.94
CA GLY A 172 9.55 -5.75 18.04
C GLY A 172 10.12 -4.66 17.12
N MET A 173 11.09 -4.97 16.26
CA MET A 173 11.64 -4.00 15.30
C MET A 173 10.79 -3.96 14.02
N TYR A 174 10.42 -2.75 13.60
CA TYR A 174 9.58 -2.48 12.43
C TYR A 174 10.02 -1.18 11.71
N MET A 175 9.55 -0.98 10.48
CA MET A 175 9.95 0.16 9.64
C MET A 175 8.88 1.23 9.52
N THR A 176 9.32 2.48 9.58
CA THR A 176 8.47 3.66 9.32
C THR A 176 9.13 4.62 8.33
N TRP A 177 8.32 5.39 7.62
CA TRP A 177 8.76 6.49 6.76
C TRP A 177 7.80 7.66 6.96
N GLU A 178 8.33 8.87 7.14
CA GLU A 178 7.55 10.07 7.52
C GLU A 178 6.59 9.82 8.73
N GLY A 179 7.02 8.99 9.68
CA GLY A 179 6.25 8.61 10.87
C GLY A 179 5.08 7.63 10.62
N GLN A 180 4.91 7.10 9.41
CA GLN A 180 3.91 6.09 9.07
C GLN A 180 4.55 4.71 8.94
N ILE A 181 3.87 3.63 9.34
CA ILE A 181 4.34 2.26 9.04
C ILE A 181 4.26 2.04 7.52
N ILE A 182 5.35 1.58 6.92
CA ILE A 182 5.43 1.35 5.48
C ILE A 182 4.91 -0.04 5.05
N GLU A 183 4.79 -0.25 3.74
CA GLU A 183 4.55 -1.55 3.12
C GLU A 183 5.86 -2.00 2.42
N PRO A 184 6.81 -2.61 3.15
CA PRO A 184 8.11 -2.97 2.60
C PRO A 184 7.99 -4.17 1.66
N ALA A 185 8.07 -3.91 0.36
CA ALA A 185 8.15 -4.93 -0.67
C ALA A 185 9.51 -5.67 -0.62
N TYR A 186 9.50 -6.98 -0.89
CA TYR A 186 10.71 -7.81 -0.92
C TYR A 186 10.58 -8.93 -1.95
N PHE A 187 11.70 -9.40 -2.50
CA PHE A 187 11.72 -10.44 -3.52
C PHE A 187 13.09 -11.14 -3.58
N TRP A 188 13.13 -12.31 -4.22
CA TRP A 188 14.33 -13.15 -4.23
C TRP A 188 15.50 -12.55 -5.03
N LEU A 189 15.30 -12.31 -6.33
CA LEU A 189 16.37 -12.01 -7.28
C LEU A 189 15.94 -10.95 -8.30
N SER A 190 16.79 -9.96 -8.58
CA SER A 190 16.46 -8.86 -9.49
C SER A 190 16.81 -9.16 -10.95
N ALA A 191 16.40 -8.26 -11.84
CA ALA A 191 16.88 -8.21 -13.22
C ALA A 191 18.23 -7.44 -13.38
N GLY A 192 19.00 -7.28 -12.29
CA GLY A 192 20.24 -6.50 -12.20
C GLY A 192 20.12 -5.18 -11.42
N LYS A 193 18.89 -4.78 -11.05
CA LYS A 193 18.58 -3.66 -10.16
C LYS A 193 17.14 -3.73 -9.67
N THR A 194 16.84 -3.08 -8.54
CA THR A 194 15.45 -2.90 -8.08
C THR A 194 14.74 -1.83 -8.91
N ARG A 195 13.41 -1.88 -8.90
CA ARG A 195 12.49 -0.94 -9.51
C ARG A 195 12.23 0.25 -8.59
N ASN A 196 11.99 1.41 -9.17
CA ASN A 196 11.60 2.60 -8.44
C ASN A 196 10.08 2.60 -8.16
N GLY A 197 9.67 2.69 -6.89
CA GLY A 197 8.27 2.69 -6.48
C GLY A 197 7.48 3.90 -6.97
N LYS A 198 8.12 5.08 -7.05
CA LYS A 198 7.49 6.29 -7.63
C LYS A 198 7.13 6.12 -9.10
N GLU A 199 7.95 5.40 -9.86
CA GLU A 199 7.68 5.06 -11.27
C GLU A 199 6.53 4.05 -11.44
N VAL A 200 6.35 3.13 -10.48
CA VAL A 200 5.34 2.06 -10.53
C VAL A 200 3.99 2.47 -9.90
N PHE A 201 4.01 3.24 -8.83
CA PHE A 201 2.84 3.56 -8.00
C PHE A 201 2.55 5.07 -7.83
N GLY A 202 3.54 5.94 -8.06
CA GLY A 202 3.45 7.39 -7.87
C GLY A 202 3.96 7.89 -6.51
N GLU A 203 3.55 9.10 -6.13
CA GLU A 203 3.94 9.76 -4.88
C GLU A 203 3.63 8.91 -3.63
N GLY A 204 4.50 8.95 -2.63
CA GLY A 204 4.35 8.20 -1.36
C GLY A 204 5.00 6.81 -1.36
N TYR A 205 5.66 6.44 -2.45
CA TYR A 205 6.51 5.25 -2.58
C TYR A 205 7.98 5.61 -2.83
N ASP A 206 8.36 6.84 -2.48
CA ASP A 206 9.70 7.41 -2.66
C ASP A 206 10.78 6.66 -1.86
N TYR A 207 10.40 5.99 -0.76
CA TYR A 207 11.29 5.08 -0.02
C TYR A 207 11.68 3.82 -0.81
N LEU A 208 10.96 3.44 -1.87
CA LEU A 208 11.31 2.31 -2.75
C LEU A 208 12.16 2.82 -3.92
N THR A 209 13.48 2.93 -3.72
CA THR A 209 14.39 3.43 -4.75
C THR A 209 14.97 2.31 -5.63
N SER A 210 15.55 2.71 -6.76
CA SER A 210 16.29 1.80 -7.64
C SER A 210 17.71 1.63 -7.13
N VAL A 211 18.03 0.43 -6.66
CA VAL A 211 19.29 0.00 -6.08
C VAL A 211 20.01 -0.87 -7.10
N ASP A 212 21.32 -0.70 -7.24
CA ASP A 212 22.14 -1.59 -8.08
C ASP A 212 22.23 -2.98 -7.44
N CYS A 213 21.88 -3.99 -8.22
CA CYS A 213 21.96 -5.40 -7.87
C CYS A 213 22.67 -6.15 -9.00
N SER A 214 23.72 -5.53 -9.56
CA SER A 214 24.35 -5.98 -10.81
C SER A 214 24.94 -7.40 -10.75
N HIS A 215 25.22 -7.91 -9.55
CA HIS A 215 25.70 -9.28 -9.32
C HIS A 215 24.62 -10.36 -9.50
N ASP A 216 23.33 -10.00 -9.40
CA ASP A 216 22.21 -10.94 -9.53
C ASP A 216 22.18 -11.64 -10.89
N ILE A 217 22.75 -11.02 -11.92
CA ILE A 217 22.82 -11.56 -13.29
C ILE A 217 23.66 -12.84 -13.38
N GLU A 218 24.52 -13.09 -12.39
CA GLU A 218 25.38 -14.27 -12.30
C GLU A 218 24.71 -15.42 -11.52
N ALA A 219 23.56 -15.18 -10.89
CA ALA A 219 22.87 -16.16 -10.06
C ALA A 219 22.31 -17.34 -10.88
N SER A 220 22.39 -18.54 -10.30
CA SER A 220 21.71 -19.71 -10.86
C SER A 220 20.20 -19.47 -10.88
N GLY A 221 19.56 -19.68 -12.04
CA GLY A 221 18.14 -19.38 -12.24
C GLY A 221 17.84 -17.90 -12.53
N TYR A 222 18.84 -17.05 -12.82
CA TYR A 222 18.61 -15.66 -13.20
C TYR A 222 17.72 -15.48 -14.44
N SER A 223 17.79 -16.39 -15.43
CA SER A 223 16.90 -16.40 -16.59
C SER A 223 16.12 -17.71 -16.67
N SER A 224 14.83 -17.61 -17.00
CA SER A 224 13.92 -18.72 -17.20
C SER A 224 13.08 -18.50 -18.46
N THR A 225 12.80 -19.59 -19.17
CA THR A 225 12.15 -19.56 -20.48
C THR A 225 10.92 -20.46 -20.52
N VAL A 226 9.80 -19.89 -20.97
CA VAL A 226 8.57 -20.62 -21.29
C VAL A 226 8.36 -20.56 -22.80
N THR A 227 8.21 -21.73 -23.44
CA THR A 227 7.91 -21.81 -24.89
C THR A 227 6.55 -22.46 -25.10
N LEU A 228 5.72 -21.80 -25.90
CA LEU A 228 4.35 -22.19 -26.22
C LEU A 228 4.19 -22.25 -27.73
N LYS A 229 3.19 -22.99 -28.22
CA LYS A 229 2.75 -22.80 -29.61
C LYS A 229 2.05 -21.46 -29.72
N GLU A 230 2.23 -20.79 -30.85
CA GLU A 230 1.63 -19.48 -31.14
C GLU A 230 0.10 -19.48 -30.90
N LYS A 231 -0.59 -20.53 -31.35
CA LYS A 231 -2.02 -20.72 -31.09
C LYS A 231 -2.37 -20.72 -29.60
N ASP A 232 -1.59 -21.41 -28.77
CA ASP A 232 -1.87 -21.60 -27.35
C ASP A 232 -1.56 -20.31 -26.57
N PHE A 233 -0.54 -19.57 -26.99
CA PHE A 233 -0.23 -18.22 -26.50
C PHE A 233 -1.38 -17.23 -26.77
N TRP A 234 -1.83 -17.12 -28.02
CA TRP A 234 -2.91 -16.18 -28.39
C TRP A 234 -4.26 -16.55 -27.75
N ALA A 235 -4.55 -17.85 -27.64
CA ALA A 235 -5.71 -18.32 -26.89
C ALA A 235 -5.66 -17.93 -25.39
N ALA A 236 -4.48 -18.02 -24.75
CA ALA A 236 -4.30 -17.56 -23.37
C ALA A 236 -4.42 -16.03 -23.22
N MET A 237 -3.96 -15.26 -24.21
CA MET A 237 -4.16 -13.81 -24.29
C MET A 237 -5.62 -13.40 -24.54
N GLY A 238 -6.48 -14.31 -24.99
CA GLY A 238 -7.86 -14.04 -25.37
C GLY A 238 -8.00 -13.31 -26.72
N VAL A 239 -7.08 -13.56 -27.65
CA VAL A 239 -7.01 -12.89 -28.96
C VAL A 239 -7.13 -13.92 -30.10
N ASP A 240 -7.99 -13.63 -31.07
CA ASP A 240 -8.21 -14.49 -32.25
C ASP A 240 -7.17 -14.21 -33.35
N GLY A 241 -6.01 -14.84 -33.25
CA GLY A 241 -4.95 -14.78 -34.26
C GLY A 241 -3.70 -14.04 -33.81
N SER A 242 -2.78 -13.83 -34.76
CA SER A 242 -1.46 -13.24 -34.50
C SER A 242 -1.49 -11.74 -34.68
N GLU A 243 -1.07 -11.00 -33.66
CA GLU A 243 -1.29 -9.56 -33.50
C GLU A 243 -0.04 -8.84 -32.98
N LYS A 244 0.07 -7.53 -33.20
CA LYS A 244 1.25 -6.80 -32.74
C LYS A 244 1.21 -6.59 -31.22
N ILE A 245 2.15 -7.19 -30.50
CA ILE A 245 2.37 -6.93 -29.08
C ILE A 245 3.21 -5.65 -28.90
N THR A 246 2.79 -4.78 -27.98
CA THR A 246 3.56 -3.64 -27.48
C THR A 246 3.79 -3.80 -25.98
N LEU A 247 5.02 -3.55 -25.52
CA LEU A 247 5.44 -3.69 -24.12
C LEU A 247 5.95 -2.35 -23.61
N THR A 248 5.25 -1.78 -22.63
CA THR A 248 5.70 -0.58 -21.89
C THR A 248 6.46 -1.05 -20.66
N ARG A 249 7.63 -0.47 -20.39
CA ARG A 249 8.54 -0.87 -19.30
C ARG A 249 8.88 0.30 -18.40
N ASP A 250 9.24 -0.02 -17.16
CA ASP A 250 9.92 0.91 -16.26
C ASP A 250 11.43 0.99 -16.54
N SER A 251 12.11 1.92 -15.87
CA SER A 251 13.55 2.16 -15.97
C SER A 251 14.42 0.99 -15.51
N ALA A 252 13.86 0.01 -14.79
CA ALA A 252 14.52 -1.24 -14.41
C ALA A 252 14.32 -2.35 -15.46
N GLY A 253 13.44 -2.16 -16.44
CA GLY A 253 13.18 -3.09 -17.54
C GLY A 253 11.99 -4.03 -17.31
N TYR A 254 11.32 -3.95 -16.17
CA TYR A 254 10.12 -4.73 -15.88
C TYR A 254 8.96 -4.17 -16.71
N VAL A 255 8.12 -5.06 -17.26
CA VAL A 255 6.95 -4.68 -18.04
C VAL A 255 5.90 -4.10 -17.11
N LEU A 256 5.53 -2.85 -17.35
CA LEU A 256 4.37 -2.21 -16.73
C LEU A 256 3.09 -2.68 -17.41
N TRP A 257 3.05 -2.61 -18.75
CA TRP A 257 1.86 -2.91 -19.56
C TRP A 257 2.18 -3.74 -20.80
N VAL A 258 1.29 -4.70 -21.08
CA VAL A 258 1.23 -5.51 -22.31
C VAL A 258 -0.02 -5.09 -23.08
N GLU A 259 0.16 -4.73 -24.34
CA GLU A 259 -0.91 -4.32 -25.25
C GLU A 259 -0.90 -5.16 -26.53
N ALA A 260 -2.04 -5.76 -26.88
CA ALA A 260 -2.25 -6.48 -28.14
C ALA A 260 -3.74 -6.53 -28.46
N ALA A 261 -4.16 -6.23 -29.70
CA ALA A 261 -5.55 -6.36 -30.18
C ALA A 261 -6.65 -5.72 -29.28
N GLY A 262 -6.34 -4.62 -28.57
CA GLY A 262 -7.25 -3.97 -27.62
C GLY A 262 -7.26 -4.58 -26.21
N ILE A 263 -6.55 -5.67 -25.98
CA ILE A 263 -6.16 -6.12 -24.63
C ILE A 263 -5.12 -5.14 -24.08
N HIS A 264 -5.31 -4.71 -22.85
CA HIS A 264 -4.37 -3.93 -22.04
C HIS A 264 -4.31 -4.59 -20.66
N MET A 265 -3.15 -5.14 -20.28
CA MET A 265 -2.96 -5.82 -19.00
C MET A 265 -1.60 -5.49 -18.37
N SER A 266 -1.50 -5.55 -17.05
CA SER A 266 -0.22 -5.31 -16.37
C SER A 266 0.79 -6.44 -16.62
N GLY A 267 2.08 -6.13 -16.58
CA GLY A 267 3.13 -7.13 -16.74
C GLY A 267 3.12 -8.20 -15.64
N GLU A 268 2.71 -7.87 -14.40
CA GLU A 268 2.50 -8.87 -13.34
C GLU A 268 1.32 -9.81 -13.65
N LYS A 269 0.23 -9.31 -14.27
CA LYS A 269 -0.88 -10.18 -14.70
C LYS A 269 -0.45 -11.11 -15.84
N PHE A 270 0.35 -10.61 -16.79
CA PHE A 270 0.93 -11.43 -17.86
C PHE A 270 1.91 -12.48 -17.29
N ARG A 271 2.75 -12.09 -16.33
CA ARG A 271 3.65 -12.98 -15.58
C ARG A 271 2.86 -14.12 -14.92
N SER A 272 1.78 -13.83 -14.20
CA SER A 272 0.92 -14.87 -13.60
C SER A 272 0.23 -15.75 -14.64
N LEU A 273 -0.23 -15.18 -15.76
CA LEU A 273 -0.90 -15.92 -16.84
C LEU A 273 0.00 -16.97 -17.48
N PHE A 274 1.29 -16.69 -17.62
CA PHE A 274 2.28 -17.56 -18.25
C PHE A 274 3.28 -18.19 -17.28
N SER A 275 3.02 -18.13 -15.97
CA SER A 275 3.88 -18.66 -14.90
C SER A 275 5.35 -18.20 -14.99
N LEU A 276 5.58 -16.96 -15.38
CA LEU A 276 6.92 -16.37 -15.47
C LEU A 276 7.47 -16.00 -14.09
N GLN A 277 8.80 -16.05 -13.94
CA GLN A 277 9.44 -15.78 -12.65
C GLN A 277 9.38 -14.29 -12.27
N SER A 278 9.33 -13.38 -13.24
CA SER A 278 9.21 -11.93 -13.05
C SER A 278 8.42 -11.26 -14.18
N ALA A 279 8.03 -10.00 -13.99
CA ALA A 279 7.54 -9.14 -15.07
C ALA A 279 8.66 -8.57 -15.96
N CYS A 280 9.94 -8.84 -15.68
CA CYS A 280 11.07 -8.46 -16.55
C CYS A 280 11.28 -9.54 -17.62
N PHE A 281 10.37 -9.61 -18.60
CA PHE A 281 10.42 -10.59 -19.68
C PHE A 281 10.56 -9.99 -21.07
N THR A 282 10.99 -10.81 -22.03
CA THR A 282 10.93 -10.54 -23.47
C THR A 282 9.98 -11.55 -24.15
N ILE A 283 9.52 -11.22 -25.36
CA ILE A 283 8.67 -12.09 -26.17
C ILE A 283 9.34 -12.23 -27.54
N SER A 284 9.44 -13.45 -28.06
CA SER A 284 9.98 -13.73 -29.39
C SER A 284 9.14 -14.79 -30.11
N GLU A 285 8.91 -14.58 -31.40
CA GLU A 285 8.11 -15.44 -32.26
C GLU A 285 9.00 -16.13 -33.28
N ASN A 286 8.98 -17.47 -33.32
CA ASN A 286 9.78 -18.24 -34.28
C ASN A 286 9.15 -19.60 -34.59
N GLY A 287 8.98 -19.91 -35.87
CA GLY A 287 8.56 -21.23 -36.34
C GLY A 287 7.19 -21.70 -35.83
N GLY A 288 6.26 -20.78 -35.58
CA GLY A 288 4.93 -21.07 -35.00
C GLY A 288 4.94 -21.29 -33.48
N ASN A 289 6.03 -20.91 -32.80
CA ASN A 289 6.14 -20.90 -31.34
C ASN A 289 6.40 -19.48 -30.83
N VAL A 290 5.92 -19.21 -29.63
CA VAL A 290 6.21 -18.01 -28.83
C VAL A 290 7.10 -18.42 -27.68
N THR A 291 8.25 -17.74 -27.54
CA THR A 291 9.22 -17.94 -26.46
C THR A 291 9.25 -16.70 -25.59
N LEU A 292 8.93 -16.89 -24.32
CA LEU A 292 8.90 -15.90 -23.25
C LEU A 292 10.13 -16.11 -22.37
N GLU A 293 11.08 -15.19 -22.36
CA GLU A 293 12.27 -15.24 -21.48
C GLU A 293 12.10 -14.20 -20.35
N SER A 294 12.02 -14.63 -19.08
CA SER A 294 11.95 -13.76 -17.90
C SER A 294 13.26 -13.75 -17.10
N LYS A 295 13.62 -12.59 -16.55
CA LYS A 295 14.87 -12.37 -15.79
C LYS A 295 14.61 -11.94 -14.35
N GLY A 296 15.37 -12.49 -13.41
CA GLY A 296 15.11 -12.34 -11.97
C GLY A 296 13.87 -13.12 -11.51
N VAL A 297 13.64 -13.13 -10.20
CA VAL A 297 12.57 -13.86 -9.53
C VAL A 297 11.85 -12.93 -8.55
N GLY A 298 10.61 -12.59 -8.88
CA GLY A 298 9.77 -11.68 -8.10
C GLY A 298 9.40 -10.39 -8.82
N HIS A 299 8.74 -9.48 -8.09
CA HIS A 299 8.21 -8.22 -8.62
C HIS A 299 9.26 -7.09 -8.70
N GLY A 300 10.45 -7.27 -8.12
CA GLY A 300 11.59 -6.35 -8.28
C GLY A 300 11.55 -5.05 -7.45
N LEU A 301 10.72 -4.92 -6.42
CA LEU A 301 10.55 -3.69 -5.63
C LEU A 301 11.10 -3.88 -4.20
N GLY A 302 11.80 -2.87 -3.67
CA GLY A 302 12.32 -2.91 -2.30
C GLY A 302 13.43 -3.93 -2.12
N PHE A 303 13.34 -4.74 -1.05
CA PHE A 303 14.44 -5.59 -0.58
C PHE A 303 14.73 -6.77 -1.52
N CYS A 304 15.88 -6.73 -2.18
CA CYS A 304 16.36 -7.85 -3.00
C CYS A 304 17.15 -8.83 -2.11
N GLN A 305 16.55 -9.98 -1.78
CA GLN A 305 17.11 -10.93 -0.82
C GLN A 305 18.48 -11.47 -1.24
N PHE A 306 18.71 -11.74 -2.53
CA PHE A 306 19.99 -12.26 -3.02
C PHE A 306 21.14 -11.25 -2.89
N GLU A 307 20.97 -10.02 -3.39
CA GLU A 307 21.94 -8.93 -3.23
C GLU A 307 22.13 -8.52 -1.77
N ALA A 308 21.07 -8.48 -0.96
CA ALA A 308 21.17 -8.26 0.49
C ALA A 308 22.03 -9.35 1.15
N ASN A 309 21.86 -10.61 0.75
CA ASN A 309 22.68 -11.71 1.25
C ASN A 309 24.14 -11.59 0.83
N ARG A 310 24.41 -11.19 -0.42
CA ARG A 310 25.76 -10.93 -0.91
C ARG A 310 26.47 -9.82 -0.11
N ARG A 311 25.72 -8.80 0.32
CA ARG A 311 26.20 -7.71 1.19
C ARG A 311 26.44 -8.15 2.63
N ALA A 312 25.55 -8.97 3.19
CA ALA A 312 25.75 -9.58 4.50
C ALA A 312 27.04 -10.41 4.56
N VAL A 313 27.33 -11.20 3.52
CA VAL A 313 28.61 -11.94 3.38
C VAL A 313 29.83 -11.00 3.35
N GLN A 314 29.66 -9.75 2.91
CA GLN A 314 30.70 -8.71 2.93
C GLN A 314 30.78 -7.93 4.26
N GLY A 315 29.92 -8.24 5.23
CA GLY A 315 29.92 -7.66 6.57
C GLY A 315 28.99 -6.46 6.76
N GLU A 316 28.04 -6.19 5.84
CA GLU A 316 26.94 -5.25 6.11
C GLU A 316 25.95 -5.85 7.12
N ASP A 317 25.57 -5.07 8.14
CA ASP A 317 24.58 -5.49 9.15
C ASP A 317 23.14 -5.26 8.68
N PHE A 318 22.17 -5.85 9.38
CA PHE A 318 20.76 -5.79 8.98
C PHE A 318 20.20 -4.36 8.85
N LEU A 319 20.75 -3.38 9.59
CA LEU A 319 20.34 -1.97 9.48
C LEU A 319 20.87 -1.36 8.19
N ALA A 320 22.14 -1.60 7.87
CA ALA A 320 22.74 -1.19 6.60
C ALA A 320 21.98 -1.79 5.41
N LEU A 321 21.66 -3.09 5.46
CA LEU A 321 20.87 -3.76 4.41
C LEU A 321 19.50 -3.09 4.22
N LEU A 322 18.76 -2.81 5.29
CA LEU A 322 17.44 -2.15 5.18
C LEU A 322 17.56 -0.72 4.62
N HIS A 323 18.53 0.08 5.08
CA HIS A 323 18.74 1.44 4.57
C HIS A 323 19.25 1.49 3.13
N VAL A 324 19.90 0.44 2.62
CA VAL A 324 20.26 0.31 1.19
C VAL A 324 19.03 0.14 0.31
N PHE A 325 18.03 -0.63 0.75
CA PHE A 325 16.83 -0.95 -0.05
C PHE A 325 15.62 -0.04 0.22
N PHE A 326 15.62 0.69 1.34
CA PHE A 326 14.53 1.58 1.72
C PHE A 326 15.06 2.96 2.14
N GLU A 327 15.03 3.93 1.21
CA GLU A 327 15.61 5.25 1.43
C GLU A 327 14.79 6.08 2.45
N GLY A 328 15.48 6.68 3.42
CA GLY A 328 14.87 7.54 4.43
C GLY A 328 13.98 6.82 5.46
N VAL A 329 13.91 5.49 5.43
CA VAL A 329 13.19 4.70 6.44
C VAL A 329 13.90 4.77 7.80
N GLU A 330 13.10 4.86 8.86
CA GLU A 330 13.53 4.71 10.26
C GLU A 330 13.17 3.32 10.78
N ILE A 331 14.10 2.71 11.54
CA ILE A 331 13.85 1.45 12.25
C ILE A 331 13.36 1.79 13.66
N GLN A 332 12.09 1.51 13.92
CA GLN A 332 11.44 1.70 15.20
C GLN A 332 11.42 0.39 16.00
N LYS A 333 11.22 0.47 17.31
CA LYS A 333 11.08 -0.70 18.18
C LYS A 333 9.92 -0.52 19.17
N THR A 334 9.11 -1.55 19.35
CA THR A 334 8.11 -1.65 20.42
C THR A 334 8.76 -1.84 21.79
N GLU A 335 8.10 -1.34 22.86
CA GLU A 335 8.63 -1.35 24.24
C GLU A 335 8.63 -2.76 24.89
#